data_AF-A0A952HQ40-F1
#
_entry.id   AF-A0A952HQ40-F1
#
_cell.length_a   1.000
_cell.length_b   1.000
_cell.length_c   1.000
_cell.angle_alpha   90.00
_cell.angle_beta   90.00
_cell.angle_gamma   90.00
#
_symmetry.space_group_name_H-M   'P 1'
#
loop_
_entity.id
_entity.type
_entity.pdbx_description
1 polymer ?
#
loop_
_entity_poly.entity_id
_entity_poly.type
_entity_poly.pdbx_seq_one_letter_code
_entity_poly.pdbx_strand_id
1 'polypeptide(L)'
;MTDIERKKLEELVAKVFTLAYELGTNVDELFREVRQLRFETKDKDFEAALINLEHAFFMVAQSINILKDQTRNAITSAKKIA
;
A
#
# COMPACT_ATOMS: atom_id res chain seq x y z
N MET A 1 -24.52 -4.59 -15.32
CA MET A 1 -23.14 -4.36 -15.81
C MET A 1 -23.04 -5.05 -17.16
N THR A 2 -22.64 -4.33 -18.20
CA THR A 2 -22.37 -4.88 -19.54
C THR A 2 -21.07 -5.68 -19.54
N ASP A 3 -20.87 -6.55 -20.53
CA ASP A 3 -19.62 -7.32 -20.68
C ASP A 3 -18.40 -6.41 -20.88
N ILE A 4 -18.58 -5.26 -21.54
CA ILE A 4 -17.53 -4.25 -21.74
C ILE A 4 -17.14 -3.61 -20.39
N GLU A 5 -18.12 -3.26 -19.56
CA GLU A 5 -17.87 -2.73 -18.21
C GLU A 5 -17.16 -3.75 -17.32
N ARG A 6 -17.57 -5.03 -17.40
CA ARG A 6 -16.94 -6.12 -16.65
C ARG A 6 -15.46 -6.27 -17.01
N LYS A 7 -15.15 -6.35 -18.31
CA LYS A 7 -13.77 -6.50 -18.79
C LYS A 7 -12.90 -5.31 -18.37
N LYS A 8 -13.42 -4.08 -18.49
CA LYS A 8 -12.71 -2.87 -18.03
C LYS A 8 -12.44 -2.90 -16.54
N LEU A 9 -13.39 -3.36 -15.73
CA LEU A 9 -13.22 -3.51 -14.29
C LEU A 9 -12.12 -4.53 -13.96
N GLU A 10 -12.13 -5.69 -14.60
CA GLU A 10 -11.11 -6.74 -14.40
C GLU A 10 -9.70 -6.25 -14.76
N GLU A 11 -9.55 -5.54 -15.88
CA GLU A 11 -8.28 -4.93 -16.28
C GLU A 11 -7.82 -3.86 -15.28
N LEU A 12 -8.73 -3.01 -14.81
CA LEU A 12 -8.40 -1.97 -13.83
C LEU A 12 -7.96 -2.58 -12.49
N VAL A 13 -8.68 -3.59 -12.03
CA VAL A 13 -8.37 -4.35 -10.82
C VAL A 13 -6.98 -4.96 -10.88
N ALA A 14 -6.62 -5.59 -12.00
CA ALA A 14 -5.31 -6.18 -12.18
C ALA A 14 -4.20 -5.11 -12.05
N LYS A 15 -4.38 -3.97 -12.73
CA LYS A 15 -3.45 -2.83 -12.65
C LYS A 15 -3.30 -2.29 -11.22
N VAL A 16 -4.41 -2.12 -10.49
CA VAL A 16 -4.39 -1.59 -9.13
C VAL A 16 -3.71 -2.56 -8.17
N PHE A 17 -3.94 -3.88 -8.30
CA PHE A 17 -3.23 -4.86 -7.48
C PHE A 17 -1.73 -4.86 -7.77
N THR A 18 -1.33 -4.90 -9.04
CA THR A 18 0.10 -4.84 -9.42
C THR A 18 0.76 -3.61 -8.80
N LEU A 19 0.16 -2.43 -8.96
CA LEU A 19 0.67 -1.20 -8.36
C LEU A 19 0.74 -1.29 -6.82
N ALA A 20 -0.30 -1.80 -6.16
CA ALA A 20 -0.32 -1.92 -4.71
C ALA A 20 0.74 -2.89 -4.18
N TYR A 21 1.07 -3.95 -4.93
CA TYR A 21 2.16 -4.86 -4.59
C TYR A 21 3.53 -4.18 -4.74
N GLU A 22 3.78 -3.54 -5.88
CA GLU A 22 5.04 -2.81 -6.13
C GLU A 22 5.28 -1.71 -5.09
N LEU A 23 4.25 -0.90 -4.81
CA LEU A 23 4.31 0.12 -3.76
C LEU A 23 4.57 -0.49 -2.38
N GLY A 24 3.89 -1.60 -2.05
CA GLY A 24 4.08 -2.29 -0.77
C GLY A 24 5.52 -2.75 -0.58
N THR A 25 6.11 -3.40 -1.59
CA THR A 25 7.50 -3.85 -1.55
C THR A 25 8.48 -2.68 -1.37
N ASN A 26 8.33 -1.62 -2.15
CA ASN A 26 9.20 -0.45 -2.06
C ASN A 26 9.10 0.25 -0.69
N VAL A 27 7.88 0.37 -0.15
CA VAL A 27 7.62 0.96 1.16
C VAL A 27 8.25 0.12 2.27
N ASP A 28 8.15 -1.21 2.21
CA ASP A 28 8.74 -2.11 3.20
C ASP A 28 10.29 -2.05 3.20
N GLU A 29 10.90 -1.98 2.02
CA GLU A 29 12.36 -1.86 1.89
C GLU A 29 12.88 -0.55 2.50
N LEU A 30 12.28 0.58 2.14
CA LEU A 30 12.64 1.89 2.67
C LEU A 30 12.35 1.99 4.18
N PHE A 31 11.24 1.42 4.66
CA PHE A 31 10.93 1.37 6.09
C PHE A 31 12.01 0.62 6.87
N ARG A 32 12.54 -0.48 6.33
CA ARG A 32 13.65 -1.23 6.94
C ARG A 32 14.90 -0.37 7.06
N GLU A 33 15.25 0.38 6.02
CA GLU A 33 16.41 1.28 6.01
C GLU A 33 16.26 2.41 7.05
N VAL A 34 15.09 3.06 7.11
CA VAL A 34 14.79 4.11 8.10
C VAL A 34 14.93 3.55 9.52
N ARG A 35 14.38 2.35 9.77
CA ARG A 35 14.44 1.71 11.08
C ARG A 35 15.86 1.31 11.48
N GLN A 36 16.66 0.84 10.52
CA GLN A 36 18.07 0.55 10.76
C GLN A 36 18.83 1.82 11.14
N LEU A 37 18.64 2.91 10.39
CA LEU A 37 19.29 4.20 10.66
C LEU A 37 18.91 4.73 12.05
N ARG A 38 17.66 4.54 12.48
CA ARG A 38 17.21 4.92 13.83
C ARG A 38 17.98 4.19 14.93
N PHE A 39 18.29 2.90 14.74
CA PHE A 39 19.03 2.12 15.72
C PHE A 39 20.54 2.39 15.71
N GLU A 40 21.08 2.90 14.61
CA GLU A 40 22.51 3.21 14.48
C GLU A 40 22.87 4.61 14.99
N THR A 41 21.94 5.57 14.93
CA THR A 41 22.20 6.94 15.39
C THR A 41 22.35 7.02 16.91
N LYS A 42 23.25 7.92 17.35
CA LYS A 42 23.41 8.32 18.76
C LYS A 42 22.81 9.69 19.06
N ASP A 43 22.44 10.44 18.01
CA ASP A 43 21.78 11.74 18.11
C ASP A 43 20.29 11.53 18.43
N LYS A 44 19.85 12.08 19.57
CA LYS A 44 18.49 11.91 20.10
C LYS A 44 17.44 12.71 19.33
N ASP A 45 17.80 13.87 18.81
CA ASP A 45 16.87 14.68 18.00
C ASP A 45 16.67 14.00 16.64
N PHE A 46 17.74 13.45 16.07
CA PHE A 46 17.64 12.67 14.84
C PHE A 46 16.87 11.35 15.03
N GLU A 47 17.11 10.63 16.14
CA GLU A 47 16.35 9.43 16.51
C GLU A 47 14.84 9.74 16.58
N ALA A 48 14.46 10.84 17.23
CA ALA A 48 13.07 11.28 17.33
C ALA A 48 12.46 11.62 15.95
N ALA A 49 13.22 12.28 15.06
CA ALA A 49 12.79 12.55 13.69
C ALA A 49 12.56 11.25 12.89
N LEU A 50 13.42 10.24 13.05
CA LEU A 50 13.28 8.95 12.39
C LEU A 50 12.08 8.16 12.91
N ILE A 51 11.72 8.26 14.19
CA ILE A 51 10.47 7.67 14.73
C ILE A 51 9.24 8.27 14.04
N ASN A 52 9.22 9.59 13.82
CA ASN A 52 8.13 10.24 13.10
C ASN A 52 8.07 9.79 11.64
N LEU A 53 9.23 9.60 11.00
CA LEU A 53 9.31 9.07 9.65
C LEU A 53 8.82 7.61 9.58
N GLU A 54 9.22 6.75 10.51
CA GLU A 54 8.70 5.37 10.64
C GLU A 54 7.17 5.35 10.72
N HIS A 55 6.58 6.26 11.48
CA HIS A 55 5.12 6.37 11.57
C HIS A 55 4.50 6.76 10.22
N ALA A 56 5.09 7.69 9.48
CA ALA A 56 4.61 8.03 8.14
C ALA A 56 4.65 6.83 7.17
N PHE A 57 5.73 6.04 7.19
CA PHE A 57 5.80 4.79 6.42
C PHE A 57 4.69 3.80 6.80
N PHE A 58 4.43 3.64 8.09
CA PHE A 58 3.34 2.79 8.57
C PHE A 58 1.97 3.25 8.04
N MET A 59 1.68 4.55 8.06
CA MET A 59 0.43 5.10 7.53
C MET A 59 0.30 4.87 6.01
N VAL A 60 1.40 4.94 5.26
CA VAL A 60 1.41 4.60 3.83
C VAL A 60 1.12 3.12 3.61
N ALA A 61 1.75 2.22 4.36
CA ALA A 61 1.49 0.78 4.29
C ALA A 61 0.02 0.44 4.60
N GLN A 62 -0.58 1.11 5.60
CA GLN A 62 -2.00 0.99 5.90
C GLN A 62 -2.88 1.45 4.73
N SER A 63 -2.55 2.58 4.11
CA SER A 63 -3.29 3.12 2.96
C SER A 63 -3.24 2.17 1.75
N ILE A 64 -2.09 1.52 1.50
CA ILE A 64 -1.94 0.48 0.46
C ILE A 64 -2.82 -0.73 0.77
N ASN A 65 -2.91 -1.15 2.03
CA ASN A 65 -3.80 -2.25 2.43
C ASN A 65 -5.27 -1.91 2.20
N ILE A 66 -5.69 -0.70 2.58
CA ILE A 66 -7.05 -0.20 2.31
C ILE A 66 -7.33 -0.20 0.80
N LEU A 67 -6.39 0.27 -0.03
CA LEU A 67 -6.53 0.25 -1.49
C LEU A 67 -6.74 -1.18 -2.03
N LYS A 68 -5.96 -2.15 -1.55
CA LYS A 68 -6.12 -3.57 -1.92
C LYS A 68 -7.51 -4.08 -1.54
N ASP A 69 -8.00 -3.77 -0.34
CA ASP A 69 -9.30 -4.23 0.13
C ASP A 69 -10.46 -3.59 -0.64
N GLN A 70 -10.40 -2.28 -0.92
CA GLN A 70 -11.41 -1.63 -1.76
C GLN A 70 -11.41 -2.16 -3.19
N THR A 71 -10.24 -2.53 -3.72
CA THR A 71 -10.12 -3.20 -5.03
C THR A 71 -10.78 -4.58 -5.02
N ARG A 72 -10.61 -5.37 -3.95
CA ARG A 72 -11.31 -6.66 -3.77
C ARG A 72 -12.83 -6.47 -3.67
N ASN A 73 -13.28 -5.43 -2.96
CA ASN A 73 -14.69 -5.13 -2.79
C ASN A 73 -15.37 -4.78 -4.12
N ALA A 74 -14.69 -4.02 -4.99
CA ALA A 74 -15.19 -3.68 -6.31
C ALA A 74 -15.49 -4.94 -7.16
N ILE A 75 -14.58 -5.92 -7.16
CA ILE A 75 -14.79 -7.21 -7.85
C ILE A 75 -15.94 -8.00 -7.22
N THR A 76 -15.94 -8.11 -5.89
CA THR A 76 -16.92 -8.94 -5.17
C THR A 76 -18.33 -8.42 -5.40
N SER A 77 -18.52 -7.10 -5.34
CA SER A 77 -19.79 -6.45 -5.65
C SER A 77 -20.22 -6.71 -7.10
N ALA A 78 -19.30 -6.65 -8.05
CA ALA A 78 -19.58 -6.96 -9.45
C ALA A 78 -20.00 -8.42 -9.67
N LYS A 79 -19.45 -9.37 -8.91
CA LYS A 79 -19.82 -10.80 -8.94
C LYS A 79 -21.17 -11.10 -8.32
N LYS A 80 -21.64 -10.30 -7.35
CA LYS A 80 -22.97 -10.48 -6.72
C LYS A 80 -24.13 -10.02 -7.62
N ILE A 81 -23.86 -9.16 -8.59
CA ILE A 81 -24.86 -8.57 -9.50
C ILE A 81 -24.95 -9.38 -10.81
N ALA A 82 -24.03 -10.32 -11.03
CA ALA A 82 -23.93 -11.21 -12.18
C ALA A 82 -24.68 -12.52 -11.95
#